data_AF-A0A1J4WDE0-F1
#
_entry.id   AF-A0A1J4WDE0-F1
#
_cell.length_a   1.000
_cell.length_b   1.000
_cell.length_c   1.000
_cell.angle_alpha   90.00
_cell.angle_beta   90.00
_cell.angle_gamma   90.00
#
_symmetry.space_group_name_H-M   'P 1'
#
loop_
_entity.id
_entity.type
_entity.pdbx_description
1 polymer ?
#
loop_
_entity_poly.entity_id
_entity_poly.type
_entity_poly.pdbx_seq_one_letter_code
_entity_poly.pdbx_strand_id
1 'polypeptide(L)'
;MPKEKPDVKNLNDNLKKLSEIAEWFEGQEEVDIEEGLKKVKEAVALIKASKERLKTVENEFEEIKKEVDIKEDNDEEERTGEDEGEDEEDAKNIPF
;
A
#
# COMPACT_ATOMS: atom_id res chain seq x y z
N MET A 1 -1.62 -16.51 -25.77
CA MET A 1 -0.57 -16.81 -24.77
C MET A 1 -1.08 -16.37 -23.42
N PRO A 2 -1.28 -17.27 -22.45
CA PRO A 2 -1.68 -16.88 -21.10
C PRO A 2 -0.48 -16.19 -20.43
N LYS A 3 -0.71 -14.97 -19.93
CA LYS A 3 0.28 -14.20 -19.16
C LYS A 3 0.59 -14.99 -17.88
N GLU A 4 1.83 -15.43 -17.74
CA GLU A 4 2.31 -16.14 -16.56
C GLU A 4 2.05 -15.28 -15.31
N LYS A 5 1.45 -15.91 -14.30
CA LYS A 5 1.05 -15.29 -13.03
C LYS A 5 2.29 -14.70 -12.33
N PRO A 6 2.18 -13.54 -11.66
CA PRO A 6 3.31 -12.92 -10.97
C PRO A 6 3.74 -13.79 -9.78
N ASP A 7 4.78 -14.58 -10.04
CA ASP A 7 5.71 -15.23 -9.14
C ASP A 7 5.29 -15.33 -7.66
N VAL A 8 4.45 -16.31 -7.36
CA VAL A 8 4.08 -16.71 -5.98
C VAL A 8 5.28 -17.30 -5.22
N LYS A 9 6.47 -17.42 -5.84
CA LYS A 9 7.69 -17.93 -5.19
C LYS A 9 8.59 -16.86 -4.57
N ASN A 10 8.37 -15.56 -4.76
CA ASN A 10 9.39 -14.57 -4.38
C ASN A 10 9.42 -14.22 -2.86
N LEU A 11 8.28 -13.94 -2.23
CA LEU A 11 8.26 -13.48 -0.82
C LEU A 11 8.53 -14.60 0.18
N ASN A 12 7.89 -15.76 0.01
CA ASN A 12 8.04 -16.89 0.92
C ASN A 12 9.49 -17.41 0.94
N ASP A 13 10.11 -17.49 -0.24
CA ASP A 13 11.51 -17.93 -0.35
C ASP A 13 12.48 -16.90 0.24
N ASN A 14 12.21 -15.60 0.09
CA ASN A 14 13.01 -14.57 0.75
C ASN A 14 12.92 -14.67 2.28
N LEU A 15 11.72 -14.91 2.82
CA LEU A 15 11.52 -15.09 4.26
C LEU A 15 12.22 -16.34 4.79
N LYS A 16 12.16 -17.47 4.06
CA LYS A 16 12.91 -18.68 4.41
C LYS A 16 14.41 -18.44 4.46
N LYS A 17 14.97 -17.80 3.42
CA LYS A 17 16.40 -17.47 3.40
C LYS A 17 16.80 -16.53 4.52
N LEU A 18 15.94 -15.58 4.89
CA LEU A 18 16.18 -14.71 6.04
C LEU A 18 16.21 -15.51 7.36
N SER A 19 15.31 -16.49 7.51
CA SER A 19 15.35 -17.43 8.64
C SER A 19 16.64 -18.27 8.65
N GLU A 20 17.04 -18.82 7.51
CA GLU A 20 18.30 -19.58 7.39
C GLU A 20 19.53 -18.74 7.75
N ILE A 21 19.54 -17.45 7.37
CA ILE A 21 20.61 -16.53 7.76
C ILE A 21 20.61 -16.28 9.27
N ALA A 22 19.44 -16.10 9.89
CA ALA A 22 19.33 -15.92 11.34
C ALA A 22 19.80 -17.18 12.10
N GLU A 23 19.33 -18.34 11.68
CA GLU A 23 19.74 -19.64 12.23
C GLU A 23 21.25 -19.87 12.09
N TRP A 24 21.84 -19.46 10.96
CA TRP A 24 23.29 -19.55 10.77
C TRP A 24 24.05 -18.75 11.83
N PHE A 25 23.62 -17.52 12.15
CA PHE A 25 24.24 -16.69 13.19
C PHE A 25 24.06 -17.28 14.59
N GLU A 26 22.87 -17.79 14.90
CA GLU A 26 22.56 -18.40 16.21
C GLU A 26 23.31 -19.71 16.44
N GLY A 27 23.67 -20.42 15.37
CA GLY A 27 24.41 -21.68 15.42
C GLY A 27 25.92 -21.55 15.60
N GLN A 28 26.49 -20.34 15.64
CA GLN A 28 27.94 -20.14 15.81
C GLN A 28 28.30 -19.89 17.27
N GLU A 29 29.33 -20.60 17.78
CA GLU A 29 29.95 -20.28 19.08
C GLU A 29 30.87 -19.05 18.97
N GLU A 30 31.64 -18.96 17.87
CA GLU A 30 32.39 -17.77 17.47
C GLU A 30 32.06 -17.43 16.02
N VAL A 31 31.69 -16.17 15.77
CA VAL A 31 31.26 -15.71 14.45
C VAL A 31 32.46 -15.28 13.62
N ASP A 32 32.64 -15.89 12.44
CA ASP A 32 33.53 -15.35 11.40
C ASP A 32 32.95 -14.01 10.90
N ILE A 33 33.72 -12.94 11.11
CA ILE A 33 33.29 -11.58 10.80
C ILE A 33 33.17 -11.34 9.28
N GLU A 34 34.04 -11.93 8.46
CA GLU A 34 33.98 -11.76 7.00
C GLU A 34 32.77 -12.48 6.42
N GLU A 35 32.49 -13.69 6.89
CA GLU A 35 31.33 -14.46 6.47
C GLU A 35 30.02 -13.86 7.00
N GLY A 36 30.02 -13.40 8.25
CA GLY A 36 28.92 -12.66 8.84
C GLY A 36 28.58 -11.40 8.03
N LEU A 37 29.58 -10.64 7.58
CA LEU A 37 29.35 -9.47 6.74
C LEU A 37 28.74 -9.84 5.38
N LYS A 38 29.12 -10.98 4.78
CA LYS A 38 28.50 -11.48 3.54
C LYS A 38 27.02 -11.81 3.78
N LYS A 39 26.71 -12.50 4.88
CA LYS A 39 25.33 -12.88 5.26
C LYS A 39 24.45 -11.67 5.54
N VAL A 40 24.98 -10.63 6.21
CA VAL A 40 24.26 -9.36 6.40
C VAL A 40 23.94 -8.68 5.07
N LYS A 41 24.90 -8.62 4.13
CA LYS A 41 24.67 -8.04 2.79
C LYS A 41 23.59 -8.81 2.02
N GLU A 42 23.60 -10.14 2.11
CA GLU A 42 22.58 -11.01 1.53
C GLU A 42 21.20 -10.72 2.14
N ALA A 43 21.11 -10.67 3.47
CA ALA A 43 19.87 -10.35 4.18
C ALA A 43 19.30 -8.98 3.78
N VAL A 44 20.15 -7.96 3.64
CA VAL A 44 19.72 -6.62 3.19
C VAL A 44 19.08 -6.67 1.79
N ALA A 45 19.64 -7.44 0.87
CA ALA A 45 19.05 -7.61 -0.47
C ALA A 45 17.68 -8.30 -0.40
N LEU A 46 17.57 -9.38 0.38
CA LEU A 46 16.32 -10.14 0.58
C LEU A 46 15.23 -9.28 1.24
N ILE A 47 15.58 -8.45 2.21
CA ILE A 47 14.64 -7.53 2.88
C ILE A 47 14.12 -6.49 1.89
N LYS A 48 14.98 -5.92 1.06
CA LYS A 48 14.56 -4.94 0.03
C LYS A 48 13.56 -5.55 -0.94
N ALA A 49 13.89 -6.71 -1.50
CA ALA A 49 13.01 -7.43 -2.42
C ALA A 49 11.66 -7.79 -1.75
N SER A 50 11.70 -8.25 -0.50
CA SER A 50 10.49 -8.57 0.28
C SER A 50 9.60 -7.35 0.49
N LYS A 51 10.18 -6.19 0.83
CA LYS A 51 9.44 -4.93 1.02
C LYS A 51 8.78 -4.46 -0.28
N GLU A 52 9.48 -4.56 -1.41
CA GLU A 52 8.92 -4.21 -2.71
C GLU A 52 7.72 -5.11 -3.04
N ARG A 53 7.84 -6.43 -2.83
CA ARG A 53 6.73 -7.36 -3.07
C ARG A 53 5.54 -7.09 -2.15
N LEU A 54 5.78 -6.80 -0.87
CA LEU A 54 4.71 -6.45 0.07
C LEU A 54 3.95 -5.19 -0.37
N LYS A 55 4.66 -4.16 -0.83
CA LYS A 55 4.04 -2.94 -1.37
C LYS A 55 3.17 -3.24 -2.58
N THR A 56 3.62 -4.11 -3.49
CA THR A 56 2.78 -4.54 -4.63
C THR A 56 1.51 -5.24 -4.16
N VAL A 57 1.62 -6.16 -3.20
CA VAL A 57 0.46 -6.86 -2.63
C VAL A 57 -0.50 -5.89 -1.94
N GLU A 58 0.01 -4.93 -1.17
CA GLU A 58 -0.81 -3.89 -0.53
C GLU A 58 -1.59 -3.08 -1.56
N ASN A 59 -0.95 -2.65 -2.65
CA ASN A 59 -1.64 -1.95 -3.74
C ASN A 59 -2.73 -2.82 -4.40
N GLU A 60 -2.47 -4.12 -4.63
CA GLU A 60 -3.47 -5.06 -5.16
C GLU A 60 -4.69 -5.15 -4.22
N PHE A 61 -4.47 -5.18 -2.90
CA PHE A 61 -5.56 -5.16 -1.92
C PHE A 61 -6.39 -3.87 -1.94
N GLU A 62 -5.75 -2.71 -2.08
CA GLU A 62 -6.44 -1.43 -2.16
C GLU A 62 -7.32 -1.32 -3.42
N GLU A 63 -6.87 -1.84 -4.56
CA GLU A 63 -7.71 -1.90 -5.78
C GLU A 63 -8.92 -2.83 -5.58
N ILE A 64 -8.73 -3.99 -4.94
CA ILE A 64 -9.85 -4.90 -4.61
C ILE A 64 -10.86 -4.21 -3.69
N LYS A 65 -10.42 -3.44 -2.68
CA LYS A 65 -11.35 -2.70 -1.80
C LYS A 65 -12.21 -1.73 -2.60
N LYS A 66 -11.62 -0.96 -3.52
CA LYS A 66 -12.38 -0.06 -4.40
C LYS A 66 -13.40 -0.83 -5.24
N GLU A 67 -13.03 -1.96 -5.83
CA GLU A 67 -13.98 -2.79 -6.60
C GLU A 67 -15.13 -3.31 -5.74
N VAL A 68 -14.88 -3.62 -4.48
CA VAL A 68 -15.89 -4.08 -3.52
C VAL A 68 -16.77 -2.93 -3.03
N ASP A 69 -16.20 -1.76 -2.76
CA ASP A 69 -16.88 -0.58 -2.24
C ASP A 69 -17.70 0.18 -3.31
N ILE A 70 -17.51 -0.08 -4.61
CA ILE A 70 -18.27 0.52 -5.73
C ILE A 70 -19.75 0.05 -5.80
N LYS A 71 -20.28 -0.70 -4.81
CA LYS A 71 -21.69 -1.13 -4.77
C LYS A 71 -22.64 -0.29 -3.95
N GLU A 72 -22.22 0.86 -3.41
CA GLU A 72 -23.10 1.76 -2.62
C GLU A 72 -23.19 3.22 -3.11
N ASP A 73 -22.93 3.50 -4.39
CA ASP A 73 -23.17 4.82 -5.00
C ASP A 73 -24.16 4.75 -6.20
N ASN A 74 -25.37 4.21 -5.96
CA ASN A 74 -26.55 4.56 -6.75
C ASN A 74 -27.63 5.04 -5.76
N ASP A 75 -28.32 6.12 -6.12
CA ASP A 75 -29.29 6.92 -5.34
C ASP A 75 -28.56 8.09 -4.62
N GLU A 76 -28.61 9.36 -5.02
CA GLU A 76 -29.74 10.12 -5.55
C GLU A 76 -29.23 11.27 -6.47
N GLU A 77 -29.50 11.18 -7.77
CA GLU A 77 -29.82 12.36 -8.58
C GLU A 77 -31.35 12.47 -8.63
N GLU A 78 -31.98 13.24 -7.74
CA GLU A 78 -33.28 13.83 -8.04
C GLU A 78 -33.27 15.34 -7.79
N ARG A 79 -33.50 16.06 -8.89
CA ARG A 79 -33.85 17.48 -8.95
C ARG A 79 -35.16 17.73 -8.21
N THR A 80 -35.22 18.79 -7.40
CA THR A 80 -36.36 19.71 -7.43
C THR A 80 -35.85 21.14 -7.24
N GLY A 81 -36.01 21.95 -8.28
CA GLY A 81 -36.04 23.41 -8.14
C GLY A 81 -37.48 23.87 -7.90
N GLU A 82 -37.61 25.01 -7.23
CA GLU A 82 -38.72 25.99 -7.16
C GLU A 82 -38.36 26.87 -5.94
N ASP A 83 -37.68 28.00 -6.15
CA ASP A 83 -38.26 29.33 -6.42
C ASP A 83 -39.14 29.83 -5.26
N GLU A 84 -38.68 30.88 -4.58
CA GLU A 84 -39.50 32.03 -4.15
C GLU A 84 -38.59 33.09 -3.52
N GLY A 85 -38.63 34.29 -4.10
CA GLY A 85 -37.71 35.39 -3.83
C GLY A 85 -37.95 36.15 -2.53
N GLU A 86 -36.99 36.99 -2.20
CA GLU A 86 -37.27 38.27 -1.54
C GLU A 86 -36.54 39.38 -2.31
N ASP A 87 -37.39 40.18 -2.98
CA ASP A 87 -37.13 41.50 -3.54
C ASP A 87 -36.34 42.38 -2.56
N GLU A 88 -35.21 42.96 -2.98
CA GLU A 88 -35.09 44.32 -3.52
C GLU A 88 -35.12 45.43 -2.46
N GLU A 89 -34.02 46.21 -2.47
CA GLU A 89 -33.84 47.59 -1.99
C GLU A 89 -33.90 47.82 -0.46
N ASP A 90 -32.83 48.27 0.17
CA ASP A 90 -32.59 49.71 0.18
C ASP A 90 -31.11 50.09 0.29
N ALA A 91 -30.73 50.96 -0.65
CA ALA A 91 -29.51 51.72 -0.63
C ALA A 91 -29.46 52.71 0.55
N LYS A 92 -28.24 53.18 0.81
CA LYS A 92 -27.86 54.41 1.54
C LYS A 92 -27.72 54.23 3.06
N ASN A 93 -26.49 54.20 3.57
CA ASN A 93 -25.73 55.40 3.92
C ASN A 93 -24.47 55.03 4.73
N ILE A 94 -23.37 55.71 4.44
CA ILE A 94 -21.99 55.54 4.93
C ILE A 94 -21.81 56.33 6.27
N PRO A 95 -20.60 56.72 6.69
CA PRO A 95 -19.53 56.12 7.53
C PRO A 95 -19.65 56.52 9.03
N PHE A 96 -18.86 56.05 10.00
CA PHE A 96 -17.41 56.20 10.25
C PHE A 96 -16.94 55.14 11.26
#